data_AF-E0M2P8-F1
#
_entry.id   AF-E0M2P8-F1
#
_cell.length_a   1.000
_cell.length_b   1.000
_cell.length_c   1.000
_cell.angle_alpha   90.00
_cell.angle_beta   90.00
_cell.angle_gamma   90.00
#
_symmetry.space_group_name_H-M   'P 1'
#
loop_
_entity.id
_entity.type
_entity.pdbx_description
1 polymer ?
#
loop_
_entity_poly.entity_id
_entity_poly.type
_entity_poly.pdbx_seq_one_letter_code
_entity_poly.pdbx_strand_id
1 'polypeptide(L)' 'MSEIITELAWFPPVFPAQGRLPTQAALAGKNCSQQDNCEIL' A
#
# COMPACT_ATOMS: atom_id res chain seq x y z
N MET A 1 10.61 -33.54 9.64
CA MET A 1 10.41 -32.09 9.78
C MET A 1 10.46 -31.48 8.39
N SER A 2 9.45 -30.71 7.98
CA SER A 2 9.58 -29.86 6.78
C SER A 2 10.58 -28.75 7.08
N GLU A 3 11.53 -28.52 6.18
CA GLU A 3 12.48 -27.41 6.26
C GLU A 3 11.72 -26.09 6.21
N ILE A 4 11.84 -25.28 7.27
CA ILE A 4 11.29 -23.94 7.31
C ILE A 4 12.22 -23.05 6.48
N ILE A 5 11.76 -22.61 5.31
CA ILE A 5 12.50 -21.65 4.47
C ILE A 5 12.49 -20.29 5.18
N THR A 6 13.59 -19.94 5.84
CA THR A 6 13.78 -18.65 6.52
C THR A 6 14.16 -17.52 5.57
N GLU A 7 14.59 -17.86 4.36
CA GLU A 7 15.25 -16.94 3.41
C GLU A 7 14.28 -16.04 2.62
N LEU A 8 12.95 -16.21 2.78
CA LEU A 8 11.96 -15.45 2.02
C LEU A 8 10.99 -14.66 2.91
N ALA A 9 11.48 -14.14 4.04
CA ALA A 9 10.70 -13.20 4.83
C ALA A 9 10.70 -11.83 4.14
N TRP A 10 9.54 -11.43 3.58
CA TRP A 10 9.36 -10.03 3.17
C TRP A 10 9.41 -9.13 4.40
N PHE A 11 10.36 -8.20 4.42
CA PHE A 11 10.42 -7.16 5.45
C PHE A 11 9.70 -5.91 4.96
N PRO A 12 8.78 -5.34 5.75
CA PRO A 12 8.12 -4.11 5.36
C PRO A 12 9.10 -2.94 5.29
N PRO A 13 8.84 -1.96 4.43
CA PRO A 13 9.61 -0.72 4.44
C PRO A 13 9.46 0.00 5.78
N VAL A 14 10.50 0.74 6.15
CA VAL A 14 10.54 1.56 7.37
C VAL A 14 9.38 2.56 7.36
N PHE A 15 8.79 2.80 8.53
CA PHE A 15 7.66 3.71 8.66
C PHE A 15 8.08 5.18 8.39
N PRO A 16 7.36 5.94 7.55
CA PRO A 16 7.71 7.33 7.27
C PRO A 16 7.57 8.22 8.50
N ALA A 17 8.52 9.14 8.71
CA ALA A 17 8.48 10.08 9.84
C ALA A 17 7.25 11.00 9.81
N GLN A 18 6.74 11.33 8.62
CA GLN A 18 5.58 12.19 8.41
C GLN A 18 4.24 11.44 8.51
N GLY A 19 4.26 10.14 8.78
CA GLY A 19 3.08 9.28 8.70
C GLY A 19 2.68 8.95 7.27
N ARG A 20 1.55 8.24 7.11
CA ARG A 20 1.06 7.75 5.80
C ARG A 20 -0.18 8.49 5.30
N LEU A 21 -0.73 9.40 6.11
CA LEU A 21 -1.93 10.13 5.73
C LEU A 21 -1.57 11.20 4.69
N PRO A 22 -2.34 11.33 3.60
CA PRO A 22 -2.09 12.37 2.62
C PRO A 22 -2.33 13.73 3.25
N THR A 23 -1.31 14.60 3.19
CA THR A 23 -1.43 16.01 3.57
C THR A 23 -2.05 16.87 2.47
N GLN A 24 -2.17 16.33 1.24
CA GLN A 24 -2.68 17.04 0.07
C GLN A 24 -3.98 16.39 -0.42
N ALA A 25 -5.05 17.19 -0.50
CA ALA A 25 -6.35 16.76 -1.00
C ALA A 25 -6.32 16.21 -2.45
N ALA A 26 -5.32 16.63 -3.25
CA ALA A 26 -5.13 16.14 -4.61
C ALA A 26 -4.85 14.62 -4.69
N LEU A 27 -4.26 14.03 -3.65
CA LEU A 27 -4.03 12.58 -3.59
C LEU A 27 -5.32 11.79 -3.34
N ALA A 28 -6.30 12.38 -2.64
CA ALA A 28 -7.61 11.76 -2.45
C ALA A 28 -8.39 11.67 -3.77
N GLY A 29 -8.41 12.76 -4.57
CA GLY A 29 -9.12 12.78 -5.85
C GLY A 29 -8.59 11.77 -6.87
N LYS A 30 -7.26 11.59 -6.93
CA LYS A 30 -6.63 10.57 -7.77
C LYS A 30 -7.03 9.15 -7.35
N ASN A 31 -7.07 8.87 -6.05
CA ASN A 31 -7.47 7.56 -5.53
C ASN A 31 -8.94 7.25 -5.83
N CYS A 32 -9.84 8.23 -5.70
CA CYS A 32 -11.27 8.06 -6.04
C CYS A 32 -11.45 7.69 -7.52
N SER A 33 -10.85 8.44 -8.44
CA SER A 33 -10.94 8.13 -9.87
C SER A 33 -10.39 6.74 -10.22
N GLN A 34 -9.39 6.26 -9.50
CA GLN A 34 -8.88 4.89 -9.67
C GLN A 34 -9.84 3.81 -9.13
N GLN A 35 -10.58 4.12 -8.07
CA GLN A 35 -11.61 3.23 -7.52
C GLN A 35 -12.83 3.15 -8.44
N ASP A 36 -13.26 4.27 -9.02
CA ASP A 36 -14.41 4.33 -9.95
C ASP A 36 -14.17 3.49 -11.21
N ASN A 37 -12.91 3.34 -11.64
CA ASN A 37 -12.55 2.45 -12.75
C ASN A 37 -12.81 0.97 -12.46
N CYS A 38 -12.98 0.57 -11.20
CA CYS A 38 -13.35 -0.79 -10.80
C CYS A 38 -14.87 -1.02 -10.72
N GLU A 39 -15.71 0.03 -10.84
CA GLU A 39 -17.17 -0.10 -10.83
C GLU A 39 -17.79 -0.27 -12.23
N ILE A 40 -16.98 -0.15 -13.29
CA ILE A 40 -17.40 -0.37 -14.69
C ILE A 40 -16.98 -1.78 -15.16
N LEU A 41 -17.48 -2.82 -14.48
CA LEU A 41 -17.48 -4.22 -14.93
C LEU A 41 -18.88 -4.80 -14.75
#